data_AF-A0A1E7XAP9-F1
#
_entry.id   AF-A0A1E7XAP9-F1
#
_cell.length_a   1.000
_cell.length_b   1.000
_cell.length_c   1.000
_cell.angle_alpha   90.00
_cell.angle_beta   90.00
_cell.angle_gamma   90.00
#
_symmetry.space_group_name_H-M   'P 1'
#
loop_
_entity.id
_entity.type
_entity.pdbx_description
1 polymer ?
#
loop_
_entity_poly.entity_id
_entity_poly.type
_entity_poly.pdbx_seq_one_letter_code
_entity_poly.pdbx_strand_id
1 'polypeptide(L)'
;MALVKVYVNYKKSILNPEAEAVHKALKRLGYDNIDDVKLGKYFELTVADGKSKAELDSEINEICDKLLANYNMENYHYEIVETEAAQ
;
A
#
# COMPACT_ATOMS: atom_id res chain seq x y z
N MET A 1 6.84 17.52 10.47
CA MET A 1 5.76 16.86 9.72
C MET A 1 6.18 15.42 9.43
N ALA A 2 5.25 14.52 9.11
CA ALA A 2 5.57 13.15 8.71
C ALA A 2 4.86 12.79 7.41
N LEU A 3 5.54 12.02 6.56
CA LEU A 3 4.99 11.42 5.36
C LEU A 3 4.71 9.95 5.63
N VAL A 4 3.44 9.54 5.58
CA VAL A 4 3.06 8.14 5.70
C VAL A 4 2.72 7.57 4.34
N LYS A 5 3.43 6.50 3.97
CA LYS A 5 3.23 5.77 2.71
C LYS A 5 2.48 4.49 3.02
N VAL A 6 1.30 4.30 2.44
CA VAL A 6 0.46 3.11 2.67
C VAL A 6 0.37 2.31 1.39
N TYR A 7 0.62 1.02 1.49
CA TYR A 7 0.57 0.06 0.39
C TYR A 7 -0.50 -0.98 0.68
N VAL A 8 -1.55 -1.02 -0.15
CA VAL A 8 -2.67 -1.97 -0.01
C VAL A 8 -2.62 -2.96 -1.16
N ASN A 9 -2.65 -4.26 -0.84
CA ASN A 9 -2.61 -5.34 -1.83
C ASN A 9 -3.62 -6.43 -1.47
N TYR A 10 -4.12 -7.15 -2.48
CA TYR A 10 -4.94 -8.33 -2.25
C TYR A 10 -4.20 -9.38 -1.41
N LYS A 11 -4.93 -10.08 -0.54
CA LYS A 11 -4.43 -11.24 0.18
C LYS A 11 -4.00 -12.32 -0.82
N LYS A 12 -2.97 -13.11 -0.48
CA LYS A 12 -2.44 -14.18 -1.34
C LYS A 12 -3.50 -15.20 -1.78
N SER A 13 -4.57 -15.37 -1.00
CA SER A 13 -5.69 -16.28 -1.29
C SER A 13 -6.75 -15.68 -2.22
N ILE A 14 -6.65 -14.40 -2.57
CA ILE A 14 -7.62 -13.69 -3.40
C ILE A 14 -7.00 -13.45 -4.78
N LEU A 15 -7.67 -13.95 -5.82
CA LEU A 15 -7.27 -13.68 -7.19
C LEU A 15 -7.58 -12.21 -7.52
N ASN A 16 -6.59 -11.50 -8.08
CA ASN A 16 -6.77 -10.19 -8.69
C ASN A 16 -6.77 -10.35 -10.23
N PRO A 17 -7.94 -10.31 -10.90
CA PRO A 17 -8.04 -10.46 -12.35
C PRO A 17 -7.25 -9.40 -13.14
N GLU A 18 -7.11 -8.19 -12.59
CA GLU A 18 -6.37 -7.10 -13.24
C GLU A 18 -4.87 -7.39 -13.24
N ALA A 19 -4.33 -7.86 -12.11
CA ALA A 19 -2.93 -8.27 -12.01
C ALA A 19 -2.61 -9.43 -12.97
N GLU A 20 -3.51 -10.41 -13.07
CA GLU A 20 -3.38 -11.55 -14.00
C GLU A 20 -3.38 -11.09 -15.47
N ALA A 21 -4.25 -10.13 -15.81
CA ALA A 21 -4.28 -9.56 -17.16
C ALA A 21 -2.96 -8.86 -17.52
N VAL A 22 -2.38 -8.10 -16.58
CA VAL A 22 -1.07 -7.47 -16.77
C VAL A 22 0.02 -8.54 -16.93
N HIS A 23 0.03 -9.58 -16.09
CA HIS A 23 1.01 -10.67 -16.19
C HIS A 23 0.95 -11.37 -17.55
N LYS A 24 -0.26 -11.68 -18.03
CA LYS A 24 -0.46 -12.27 -19.37
C LYS A 24 0.02 -11.35 -20.48
N ALA A 25 -0.18 -10.03 -20.35
CA ALA A 25 0.32 -9.06 -21.31
C ALA A 25 1.86 -9.03 -21.33
N LEU A 26 2.52 -9.06 -20.18
CA LEU A 26 3.98 -9.12 -20.07
C LEU A 26 4.54 -10.37 -20.75
N LYS A 27 3.93 -11.54 -20.53
CA LYS A 27 4.32 -12.78 -21.22
C LYS A 27 4.20 -12.69 -22.73
N ARG A 28 3.10 -12.10 -23.23
CA ARG A 28 2.90 -11.88 -24.67
C ARG A 28 3.96 -10.96 -25.30
N LEU A 29 4.55 -10.06 -24.50
CA LEU A 29 5.63 -9.17 -24.92
C LEU A 29 7.03 -9.81 -24.81
N GLY A 30 7.14 -11.07 -24.37
CA GLY A 30 8.40 -11.81 -24.26
C GLY A 30 9.12 -11.66 -22.92
N TYR A 31 8.47 -11.11 -21.89
CA TYR A 31 9.02 -11.03 -20.53
C TYR A 31 8.74 -12.31 -19.73
N ASP A 32 9.34 -13.43 -20.15
CA ASP A 32 9.11 -14.75 -19.54
C ASP A 32 9.73 -14.91 -18.14
N ASN A 33 10.62 -14.00 -17.75
CA ASN A 33 11.31 -14.00 -16.45
C ASN A 33 10.49 -13.38 -15.31
N ILE A 34 9.24 -12.98 -15.55
CA ILE A 34 8.36 -12.41 -14.54
C ILE A 34 7.38 -13.48 -14.06
N ASP A 35 7.57 -13.96 -12.83
CA ASP A 35 6.76 -15.05 -12.27
C ASP A 35 5.39 -14.58 -11.74
N ASP A 36 5.32 -13.35 -11.21
CA ASP A 36 4.12 -12.81 -10.54
C ASP A 36 4.02 -11.29 -10.74
N VAL A 37 2.78 -10.78 -10.73
CA VAL A 37 2.50 -9.35 -10.76
C VAL A 37 1.57 -9.03 -9.60
N LYS A 38 1.95 -8.04 -8.79
CA LYS A 38 1.06 -7.47 -7.79
C LYS A 38 0.55 -6.13 -8.28
N LEU A 39 -0.76 -5.98 -8.22
CA LEU A 39 -1.46 -4.73 -8.47
C LEU A 39 -2.27 -4.39 -7.23
N GLY A 40 -2.09 -3.18 -6.74
CA GLY A 40 -2.62 -2.70 -5.49
C GLY A 40 -2.71 -1.18 -5.47
N LYS A 41 -3.06 -0.62 -4.30
CA LYS A 41 -3.21 0.82 -4.09
C LYS A 41 -2.01 1.37 -3.33
N TYR A 42 -1.62 2.58 -3.67
CA TYR A 42 -0.59 3.34 -2.97
C TYR A 42 -1.16 4.69 -2.53
N PHE A 43 -0.94 5.05 -1.27
CA PHE A 43 -1.37 6.32 -0.70
C PHE A 43 -0.21 7.03 -0.04
N GLU A 44 -0.17 8.35 -0.18
CA GLU A 44 0.72 9.24 0.58
C GLU A 44 -0.13 10.15 1.44
N LEU A 45 0.13 10.13 2.75
CA LEU A 45 -0.56 10.92 3.75
C LEU A 45 0.47 11.88 4.36
N THR A 46 0.25 13.18 4.19
CA THR A 46 1.04 14.20 4.88
C THR A 46 0.41 14.49 6.22
N VAL A 47 1.17 14.28 7.30
CA VAL A 47 0.69 14.40 8.67
C VAL A 47 1.38 15.57 9.36
N ALA A 48 0.57 16.45 9.95
CA ALA A 48 1.06 17.58 10.72
C ALA A 48 1.78 17.12 12.01
N ASP A 49 2.65 17.97 12.53
CA ASP A 49 3.32 17.74 13.80
C ASP A 49 2.32 17.72 14.97
N GLY A 50 2.73 17.08 16.08
CA GLY A 50 1.98 17.12 17.35
C GLY A 50 1.41 15.78 17.81
N LYS A 51 1.65 14.68 17.07
CA LYS A 51 1.33 13.32 17.53
C LYS A 51 2.62 12.56 17.82
N SER A 52 2.62 11.78 18.90
CA SER A 52 3.67 10.79 19.13
C SER A 52 3.62 9.69 18.06
N LYS A 53 4.74 8.99 17.89
CA LYS A 53 4.81 7.84 16.96
C LYS A 53 3.73 6.80 17.25
N ALA A 54 3.41 6.55 18.52
CA ALA A 54 2.40 5.56 18.91
C ALA A 54 0.97 6.01 18.57
N GLU A 55 0.66 7.29 18.75
CA GLU A 55 -0.64 7.85 18.36
C GLU A 55 -0.81 7.80 16.84
N LEU A 56 0.24 8.16 16.11
CA LEU A 56 0.23 8.09 14.65
C LEU A 56 0.05 6.66 14.14
N ASP A 57 0.75 5.69 14.75
CA ASP A 57 0.62 4.28 14.41
C ASP A 57 -0.83 3.77 14.57
N SER A 58 -1.46 4.05 15.71
CA SER A 58 -2.83 3.65 15.98
C SER A 58 -3.82 4.25 14.97
N GLU A 59 -3.63 5.52 14.61
CA GLU A 59 -4.51 6.24 13.70
C GLU A 59 -4.37 5.75 12.25
N ILE A 60 -3.14 5.49 11.80
CA ILE A 60 -2.92 4.95 10.45
C ILE A 60 -3.54 3.56 10.31
N ASN A 61 -3.41 2.69 11.33
CA ASN A 61 -4.09 1.40 11.33
C ASN A 61 -5.61 1.57 11.25
N GLU A 62 -6.19 2.47 12.06
CA GLU A 62 -7.63 2.73 12.04
C GLU A 62 -8.11 3.23 10.66
N ILE A 63 -7.38 4.16 10.05
CA ILE A 63 -7.67 4.68 8.70
C ILE A 63 -7.61 3.54 7.66
N CYS A 64 -6.61 2.68 7.75
CA CYS A 64 -6.45 1.57 6.84
C CYS A 64 -7.60 0.57 6.97
N ASP A 65 -7.96 0.18 8.20
CA ASP A 65 -9.03 -0.79 8.47
C ASP A 65 -10.42 -0.27 8.10
N LYS A 66 -10.67 1.03 8.31
CA LYS A 66 -11.99 1.63 8.05
C LYS A 66 -12.20 2.03 6.60
N LEU A 67 -11.15 2.36 5.86
CA LEU A 67 -11.29 3.00 4.55
C LEU A 67 -10.34 2.46 3.48
N LEU A 68 -9.04 2.40 3.74
CA LEU A 68 -8.07 2.18 2.65
C LEU A 68 -8.00 0.71 2.20
N ALA A 69 -8.26 -0.23 3.12
CA ALA A 69 -8.20 -1.66 2.87
C ALA A 69 -9.51 -2.36 3.25
N ASN A 70 -10.00 -3.20 2.35
CA ASN A 70 -11.07 -4.13 2.66
C ASN A 70 -10.50 -5.33 3.43
N TYR A 71 -10.75 -5.39 4.74
CA TYR A 71 -10.26 -6.45 5.63
C TYR A 71 -10.48 -7.88 5.10
N ASN A 72 -11.55 -8.15 4.35
CA ASN A 72 -11.82 -9.50 3.85
C ASN A 72 -10.90 -9.88 2.68
N MET A 73 -10.55 -8.92 1.82
CA MET A 73 -9.90 -9.18 0.53
C MET A 73 -8.46 -8.69 0.46
N GLU A 74 -8.11 -7.65 1.21
CA GLU A 74 -6.88 -6.89 1.11
C GLU A 74 -6.09 -6.94 2.42
N ASN A 75 -4.78 -6.76 2.33
CA ASN A 75 -3.86 -6.49 3.43
C ASN A 75 -3.13 -5.18 3.12
N TYR A 76 -2.60 -4.53 4.14
CA TYR A 76 -1.77 -3.34 3.98
C TYR A 76 -0.50 -3.40 4.81
N HIS A 77 0.46 -2.56 4.43
CA HIS A 77 1.56 -2.14 5.28
C HIS A 77 1.79 -0.65 5.03
N TYR A 78 2.47 0.01 5.97
CA TYR A 78 2.80 1.42 5.82
C TYR A 78 4.20 1.72 6.35
N GLU A 79 4.75 2.82 5.86
CA GLU A 79 6.03 3.37 6.27
C GLU A 79 5.80 4.81 6.72
N ILE A 80 6.35 5.17 7.88
CA ILE A 80 6.33 6.54 8.39
C ILE A 80 7.72 7.12 8.17
N VAL A 81 7.81 8.12 7.31
CA VAL A 81 9.03 8.87 7.04
C VAL A 81 8.91 10.20 7.75
N GLU A 82 9.76 10.42 8.75
CA GLU A 82 9.89 11.74 9.36
C GLU A 82 10.44 12.69 8.30
N THR A 83 9.71 13.77 8.01
CA THR A 83 10.22 14.80 7.12
C THR A 83 10.84 15.86 8.02
N GLU A 84 12.16 15.97 8.01
CA GLU A 84 12.78 17.23 8.45
C GLU A 84 12.15 18.33 7.61
N ALA A 85 11.54 19.31 8.27
CA ALA A 85 11.04 20.48 7.58
C ALA A 85 12.19 21.02 6.73
N ALA A 86 12.03 21.02 5.41
CA ALA A 86 12.95 21.71 4.53
C ALA A 86 13.10 23.14 5.08
N GLN A 87 14.32 23.47 5.48
CA GLN A 87 14.69 24.81 5.95
C GLN A 87 14.36 25.89 4.92
#